data_AF-A0A545TM31-F1
#
_entry.id   AF-A0A545TM31-F1
#
_cell.length_a   1.000
_cell.length_b   1.000
_cell.length_c   1.000
_cell.angle_alpha   90.00
_cell.angle_beta   90.00
_cell.angle_gamma   90.00
#
_symmetry.space_group_name_H-M   'P 1'
#
loop_
_entity.id
_entity.type
_entity.pdbx_description
1 polymer ?
#
loop_
_entity_poly.entity_id
_entity_poly.type
_entity_poly.pdbx_seq_one_letter_code
_entity_poly.pdbx_strand_id
1 'polypeptide(L)'
;MYAKCVIRQGLLILVSVLGACTSSVDPYPAHWPPLPERAPEQCVIRDGFYAAATAAGEKYRSISLSTQFGLDDRADLVELRTDGEGALTVAAIRYGEIIGQRRFDAGGSGAPQCRNGWLLFDSGGWHSGQAGAGYESAVLGLLFVNGHLIVKTRGSFVGWVYIMPMAARGQRWGLYPWLGEVDLQQLKQEALERQKRVTPY
;
A
#
# COMPACT_ATOMS: atom_id res chain seq x y z
N MET A 1 31.46 -34.67 43.50
CA MET A 1 30.25 -34.41 42.69
C MET A 1 29.85 -32.95 42.86
N TYR A 2 30.23 -32.07 41.93
CA TYR A 2 29.81 -30.66 41.94
C TYR A 2 28.71 -30.48 40.89
N ALA A 3 27.49 -30.28 41.37
CA ALA A 3 26.34 -30.02 40.54
C ALA A 3 26.41 -28.58 39.99
N LYS A 4 26.59 -28.51 38.67
CA LYS A 4 26.14 -27.49 37.72
C LYS A 4 25.49 -26.25 38.34
N CYS A 5 26.24 -25.14 38.37
CA CYS A 5 25.67 -23.80 38.49
C CYS A 5 26.09 -22.96 37.27
N VAL A 6 25.68 -23.38 36.07
CA VAL A 6 25.94 -22.67 34.81
C VAL A 6 24.69 -22.70 33.93
N ILE A 7 23.51 -22.40 34.47
CA ILE A 7 22.31 -22.18 33.65
C ILE A 7 21.41 -21.16 34.36
N ARG A 8 21.80 -19.88 34.36
CA ARG A 8 20.84 -18.81 34.71
C ARG A 8 21.12 -17.46 34.06
N GLN A 9 22.36 -17.18 33.64
CA GLN A 9 22.69 -15.90 32.99
C GLN A 9 22.48 -15.90 31.47
N GLY A 10 22.48 -17.06 30.80
CA GLY A 10 22.22 -17.14 29.35
C GLY A 10 20.75 -16.89 28.96
N LEU A 11 19.80 -17.07 29.88
CA LEU A 11 18.37 -16.90 29.59
C LEU A 11 17.95 -15.42 29.59
N LEU A 12 18.59 -14.58 30.40
CA LEU A 12 18.26 -13.16 30.50
C LEU A 12 18.71 -12.35 29.27
N ILE A 13 19.82 -12.71 28.63
CA ILE A 13 20.29 -12.03 27.41
C ILE A 13 19.39 -12.35 26.21
N LEU A 14 18.81 -13.57 26.15
CA LEU A 14 17.86 -13.93 25.10
C LEU A 14 16.57 -13.09 25.16
N VAL A 15 16.09 -12.78 26.38
CA VAL A 15 14.88 -11.96 26.59
C VAL A 15 15.11 -10.48 26.26
N SER A 16 16.30 -9.94 26.51
CA SER A 16 16.62 -8.54 26.17
C SER A 16 16.71 -8.30 24.67
N VAL A 17 17.13 -9.29 23.89
CA VAL A 17 17.19 -9.21 22.41
C VAL A 17 15.80 -9.39 21.79
N LEU A 18 14.88 -10.10 22.46
CA LEU A 18 13.49 -10.30 22.01
C LEU A 18 12.59 -9.06 22.15
N GLY A 19 13.02 -8.03 22.90
CA GLY A 19 12.27 -6.79 23.10
C GLY A 19 12.47 -5.73 22.03
N ALA A 20 13.43 -5.91 21.10
CA ALA A 20 13.62 -5.01 19.96
C ALA A 20 12.57 -5.32 18.87
N CYS A 21 11.31 -5.09 19.22
CA CYS A 21 10.21 -5.00 18.26
C CYS A 21 10.60 -3.96 17.21
N THR A 22 10.91 -4.42 16.00
CA THR A 22 11.22 -3.57 14.85
C THR A 22 9.95 -2.84 14.41
N SER A 23 9.66 -1.72 15.07
CA SER A 23 8.64 -0.80 14.65
C SER A 23 9.25 0.14 13.61
N SER A 24 9.00 -0.12 12.33
CA SER A 24 9.35 0.82 11.25
C SER A 24 8.14 1.72 10.99
N VAL A 25 7.97 2.74 11.83
CA VAL A 25 6.97 3.79 11.58
C VAL A 25 7.65 4.87 10.74
N ASP A 26 7.47 4.82 9.43
CA ASP A 26 7.97 5.89 8.58
C ASP A 26 7.15 7.17 8.87
N PRO A 27 7.79 8.28 9.27
CA PRO A 27 7.10 9.54 9.46
C PRO A 27 6.61 10.08 8.11
N TYR A 28 5.58 10.92 8.15
CA TYR A 28 5.12 11.60 6.94
C TYR A 28 6.25 12.45 6.35
N PRO A 29 6.57 12.35 5.05
CA PRO A 29 7.70 13.08 4.48
C PRO A 29 7.48 14.60 4.51
N ALA A 30 8.45 15.35 5.06
CA ALA A 30 8.32 16.80 5.27
C ALA A 30 8.23 17.64 3.98
N HIS A 31 8.70 17.10 2.84
CA HIS A 31 8.67 17.78 1.53
C HIS A 31 7.38 17.49 0.74
N TRP A 32 6.49 16.64 1.27
CA TRP A 32 5.20 16.37 0.64
C TRP A 32 4.19 17.47 0.95
N PRO A 33 3.11 17.59 0.16
CA PRO A 33 2.03 18.53 0.46
C PRO A 33 1.55 18.35 1.91
N PRO A 34 1.30 19.44 2.66
CA PRO A 34 0.83 19.31 4.04
C PRO A 34 -0.50 18.57 4.08
N LEU A 35 -0.66 17.68 5.06
CA LEU A 35 -1.96 17.08 5.36
C LEU A 35 -2.92 18.17 5.85
N PRO A 36 -4.22 18.09 5.52
CA PRO A 36 -5.18 19.08 5.98
C PRO A 36 -5.25 19.08 7.51
N GLU A 37 -5.18 20.27 8.12
CA GLU A 37 -5.21 20.45 9.59
C GLU A 37 -6.53 19.94 10.20
N ARG A 38 -7.62 20.01 9.42
CA ARG A 38 -8.91 19.43 9.76
C ARG A 38 -9.24 18.32 8.80
N ALA A 39 -9.60 17.17 9.35
CA ALA A 39 -10.16 16.06 8.60
C ALA A 39 -11.36 16.55 7.77
N PRO A 40 -11.37 16.35 6.44
CA PRO A 40 -12.57 16.62 5.66
C PRO A 40 -13.72 15.76 6.17
N GLU A 41 -14.93 16.33 6.18
CA GLU A 41 -16.14 15.63 6.63
C GLU A 41 -16.52 14.46 5.71
N GLN A 42 -16.06 14.50 4.46
CA GLN A 42 -16.31 13.50 3.44
C GLN A 42 -14.98 12.89 2.95
N CYS A 43 -14.96 11.58 2.78
CA CYS A 43 -13.81 10.85 2.23
C CYS A 43 -13.91 10.77 0.71
N VAL A 44 -13.89 11.94 0.07
CA VAL A 44 -13.93 12.03 -1.38
C VAL A 44 -12.55 11.70 -1.92
N ILE A 45 -12.47 10.59 -2.64
CA ILE A 45 -11.37 10.36 -3.58
C ILE A 45 -11.78 10.93 -4.93
N ARG A 46 -10.81 11.47 -5.67
CA ARG A 46 -11.09 12.01 -7.00
C ARG A 46 -11.03 10.88 -8.01
N ASP A 47 -12.09 10.70 -8.78
CA ASP A 47 -12.07 9.73 -9.87
C ASP A 47 -11.06 10.13 -10.95
N GLY A 48 -10.51 9.12 -11.63
CA GLY A 48 -9.60 9.29 -12.75
C GLY A 48 -8.31 8.49 -12.61
N PHE A 49 -7.30 8.91 -13.36
CA PHE A 49 -6.04 8.18 -13.49
C PHE A 49 -4.95 8.75 -12.58
N TYR A 50 -4.17 7.85 -12.03
CA TYR A 50 -3.03 8.12 -11.18
C TYR A 50 -1.79 7.45 -11.75
N ALA A 51 -0.63 8.07 -11.59
CA ALA A 51 0.63 7.41 -11.89
C ALA A 51 0.82 6.20 -10.97
N ALA A 52 1.28 5.07 -11.51
CA ALA A 52 1.50 3.86 -10.71
C ALA A 52 2.72 3.98 -9.79
N ALA A 53 3.75 4.73 -10.18
CA ALA A 53 4.93 4.95 -9.36
C ALA A 53 4.76 6.16 -8.42
N THR A 54 5.28 6.06 -7.20
CA THR A 54 5.30 7.20 -6.27
C THR A 54 6.16 8.33 -6.81
N ALA A 55 5.77 9.58 -6.59
CA ALA A 55 6.62 10.75 -6.87
C ALA A 55 7.83 10.91 -5.90
N ALA A 56 8.08 9.95 -5.02
CA ALA A 56 9.08 10.07 -3.95
C ALA A 56 10.50 9.78 -4.47
N GLY A 57 11.42 10.70 -4.17
CA GLY A 57 12.86 10.55 -4.45
C GLY A 57 13.49 9.34 -3.75
N GLU A 58 14.74 9.05 -4.14
CA GLU A 58 15.55 7.82 -3.90
C GLU A 58 15.50 7.18 -2.50
N LYS A 59 15.03 7.88 -1.47
CA LYS A 59 15.00 7.40 -0.07
C LYS A 59 13.79 6.54 0.28
N TYR A 60 12.68 6.64 -0.46
CA TYR A 60 11.50 5.80 -0.25
C TYR A 60 11.45 4.76 -1.37
N ARG A 61 11.40 3.46 -1.03
CA ARG A 61 11.20 2.42 -2.06
C ARG A 61 9.96 2.81 -2.86
N SER A 62 10.08 2.88 -4.18
CA SER A 62 8.93 3.12 -5.06
C SER A 62 7.94 1.97 -4.86
N ILE A 63 6.83 2.24 -4.19
CA ILE A 63 5.77 1.25 -4.04
C ILE A 63 4.75 1.54 -5.13
N SER A 64 4.51 0.57 -6.00
CA SER A 64 3.49 0.73 -7.03
C SER A 64 2.09 0.89 -6.40
N LEU A 65 1.28 1.83 -6.88
CA LEU A 65 -0.10 1.99 -6.42
C LEU A 65 -0.92 0.73 -6.68
N SER A 66 -0.67 0.04 -7.79
CA SER A 66 -1.39 -1.19 -8.14
C SER A 66 -1.13 -2.30 -7.10
N THR A 67 0.10 -2.43 -6.61
CA THR A 67 0.43 -3.46 -5.62
C THR A 67 -0.18 -3.21 -4.26
N GLN A 68 -0.42 -1.94 -3.88
CA GLN A 68 -1.14 -1.60 -2.65
C GLN A 68 -2.58 -2.13 -2.65
N PHE A 69 -3.17 -2.33 -3.83
CA PHE A 69 -4.49 -2.94 -4.02
C PHE A 69 -4.42 -4.42 -4.39
N GLY A 70 -3.23 -5.06 -4.34
CA GLY A 70 -3.03 -6.46 -4.71
C GLY A 70 -3.19 -6.73 -6.21
N LEU A 71 -2.88 -5.74 -7.06
CA LEU A 71 -2.85 -5.86 -8.52
C LEU A 71 -1.40 -5.98 -9.05
N ASP A 72 -1.26 -6.27 -10.35
CA ASP A 72 0.04 -6.44 -11.04
C ASP A 72 0.92 -5.18 -10.93
N ASP A 73 2.19 -5.37 -10.58
CA ASP A 73 3.15 -4.29 -10.29
C ASP A 73 3.70 -3.61 -11.54
N ARG A 74 3.46 -4.18 -12.73
CA ARG A 74 3.91 -3.67 -14.03
C ARG A 74 2.98 -2.60 -14.62
N ALA A 75 1.99 -2.14 -13.86
CA ALA A 75 1.10 -1.08 -14.28
C ALA A 75 1.86 0.24 -14.43
N ASP A 76 1.56 0.98 -15.51
CA ASP A 76 2.05 2.35 -15.70
C ASP A 76 1.09 3.35 -15.02
N LEU A 77 -0.20 3.00 -15.00
CA LEU A 77 -1.30 3.82 -14.52
C LEU A 77 -2.25 3.00 -13.65
N VAL A 78 -2.92 3.69 -12.73
CA VAL A 78 -4.03 3.12 -11.96
C VAL A 78 -5.23 4.03 -12.08
N GLU A 79 -6.36 3.48 -12.51
CA GLU A 79 -7.64 4.17 -12.52
C GLU A 79 -8.36 3.88 -11.20
N LEU A 80 -8.84 4.93 -10.54
CA LEU A 80 -9.76 4.84 -9.41
C LEU A 80 -11.12 5.38 -9.82
N ARG A 81 -12.17 4.60 -9.58
CA ARG A 81 -13.56 5.02 -9.82
C ARG A 81 -14.42 4.67 -8.63
N THR A 82 -15.08 5.67 -8.07
CA THR A 82 -16.18 5.47 -7.14
C THR A 82 -17.48 5.31 -7.91
N ASP A 83 -18.36 4.42 -7.45
CA ASP A 83 -19.73 4.42 -7.92
C ASP A 83 -20.68 5.14 -6.95
N GLY A 84 -21.89 5.42 -7.42
CA GLY A 84 -22.93 6.09 -6.63
C GLY A 84 -23.40 5.31 -5.40
N GLU A 85 -22.98 4.05 -5.24
CA GLU A 85 -23.28 3.19 -4.10
C GLU A 85 -22.12 3.12 -3.10
N GLY A 86 -21.03 3.88 -3.34
CA GLY A 86 -19.87 3.96 -2.45
C GLY A 86 -18.88 2.81 -2.62
N ALA A 87 -18.99 2.01 -3.68
CA ALA A 87 -17.96 1.04 -4.03
C ALA A 87 -16.79 1.71 -4.75
N LEU A 88 -15.58 1.19 -4.54
CA LEU A 88 -14.37 1.62 -5.24
C LEU A 88 -13.94 0.54 -6.23
N THR A 89 -13.81 0.91 -7.50
CA THR A 89 -13.18 0.10 -8.54
C THR A 89 -11.77 0.62 -8.80
N VAL A 90 -10.80 -0.30 -8.79
CA VAL A 90 -9.39 -0.03 -9.06
C VAL A 90 -8.96 -0.85 -10.27
N ALA A 91 -8.47 -0.20 -11.31
CA ALA A 91 -7.93 -0.87 -12.49
C ALA A 91 -6.45 -0.53 -12.68
N ALA A 92 -5.63 -1.56 -12.81
CA ALA A 92 -4.21 -1.46 -13.15
C ALA A 92 -4.08 -1.49 -14.67
N ILE A 93 -3.42 -0.49 -15.24
CA ILE A 93 -3.33 -0.27 -16.68
C ILE A 93 -1.88 -0.22 -17.12
N ARG A 94 -1.57 -0.90 -18.22
CA ARG A 94 -0.27 -0.88 -18.88
C ARG A 94 -0.45 -0.70 -20.38
N TYR A 95 0.27 0.26 -20.96
CA TYR A 95 0.16 0.56 -22.39
C TYR A 95 -1.29 0.78 -22.90
N GLY A 96 -2.14 1.39 -22.06
CA GLY A 96 -3.55 1.64 -22.39
C GLY A 96 -4.48 0.43 -22.26
N GLU A 97 -3.99 -0.71 -21.78
CA GLU A 97 -4.79 -1.92 -21.55
C GLU A 97 -4.92 -2.23 -20.05
N ILE A 98 -6.12 -2.65 -19.64
CA ILE A 98 -6.36 -3.11 -18.26
C ILE A 98 -5.70 -4.47 -18.09
N ILE A 99 -4.69 -4.53 -17.24
CA ILE A 99 -3.97 -5.78 -16.90
C ILE A 99 -4.47 -6.43 -15.61
N GLY A 100 -5.26 -5.71 -14.82
CA GLY A 100 -5.91 -6.23 -13.62
C GLY A 100 -6.94 -5.25 -13.07
N GLN A 101 -7.97 -5.77 -12.41
CA GLN A 101 -9.01 -4.95 -11.82
C GLN A 101 -9.51 -5.58 -10.52
N ARG A 102 -9.84 -4.73 -9.55
CA ARG A 102 -10.46 -5.12 -8.28
C ARG A 102 -11.56 -4.13 -7.92
N ARG A 103 -12.63 -4.65 -7.31
CA ARG A 103 -13.77 -3.86 -6.84
C ARG A 103 -13.95 -4.08 -5.34
N PHE A 104 -14.25 -3.00 -4.64
CA PHE A 104 -14.45 -2.95 -3.19
C PHE A 104 -15.86 -2.45 -2.91
N ASP A 105 -16.79 -3.37 -2.65
CA ASP A 105 -18.20 -3.05 -2.43
C ASP A 105 -18.47 -2.45 -1.03
N ALA A 106 -19.44 -1.54 -0.95
CA ALA A 106 -19.91 -1.00 0.31
C ALA A 106 -20.62 -2.10 1.12
N GLY A 107 -20.14 -2.37 2.34
CA GLY A 107 -20.75 -3.35 3.26
C GLY A 107 -20.16 -4.78 3.24
N GLY A 108 -19.22 -5.07 2.34
CA GLY A 108 -18.45 -6.33 2.35
C GLY A 108 -17.32 -6.37 3.40
N SER A 109 -16.68 -7.53 3.57
CA SER A 109 -15.40 -7.62 4.29
C SER A 109 -14.33 -6.81 3.54
N GLY A 110 -13.74 -5.81 4.19
CA GLY A 110 -12.83 -4.87 3.54
C GLY A 110 -13.51 -3.68 2.85
N ALA A 111 -14.80 -3.43 3.13
CA ALA A 111 -15.51 -2.28 2.61
C ALA A 111 -14.80 -0.95 2.93
N PRO A 112 -14.82 0.02 1.99
CA PRO A 112 -14.31 1.36 2.24
C PRO A 112 -15.03 2.00 3.42
N GLN A 113 -14.27 2.45 4.43
CA GLN A 113 -14.79 3.18 5.59
C GLN A 113 -14.26 4.60 5.58
N CYS A 114 -15.15 5.58 5.68
CA CYS A 114 -14.74 6.96 5.86
C CYS A 114 -14.43 7.24 7.33
N ARG A 115 -13.19 7.60 7.64
CA ARG A 115 -12.78 7.97 9.01
C ARG A 115 -11.82 9.15 9.00
N ASN A 116 -12.22 10.25 9.63
CA ASN A 116 -11.42 11.47 9.72
C ASN A 116 -10.91 11.94 8.33
N GLY A 117 -11.77 11.87 7.31
CA GLY A 117 -11.42 12.26 5.94
C GLY A 117 -10.57 11.26 5.16
N TRP A 118 -10.15 10.16 5.78
CA TRP A 118 -9.46 9.06 5.11
C TRP A 118 -10.45 7.99 4.67
N LEU A 119 -10.33 7.57 3.41
CA LEU A 119 -11.00 6.36 2.92
C LEU A 119 -10.13 5.16 3.31
N LEU A 120 -10.60 4.37 4.27
CA LEU A 120 -9.87 3.24 4.84
C LEU A 120 -10.36 1.92 4.28
N PHE A 121 -9.44 1.00 4.01
CA PHE A 121 -9.70 -0.36 3.61
C PHE A 121 -8.96 -1.31 4.53
N ASP A 122 -9.63 -2.35 4.99
CA ASP A 122 -8.97 -3.48 5.65
C ASP A 122 -8.45 -4.42 4.56
N SER A 123 -7.12 -4.45 4.42
CA SER A 123 -6.42 -5.30 3.48
C SER A 123 -5.96 -6.62 4.13
N GLY A 124 -6.46 -6.97 5.32
CA GLY A 124 -6.13 -8.21 6.03
C GLY A 124 -6.32 -9.50 5.22
N GLY A 125 -7.05 -9.45 4.10
CA GLY A 125 -7.18 -10.56 3.14
C GLY A 125 -6.39 -10.42 1.83
N TRP A 126 -5.66 -9.32 1.60
CA TRP A 126 -5.06 -9.01 0.28
C TRP A 126 -3.59 -9.38 0.19
N HIS A 127 -2.89 -9.43 1.32
CA HIS A 127 -1.45 -9.67 1.42
C HIS A 127 -1.11 -10.91 2.23
N SER A 128 -2.03 -11.87 2.39
CA SER A 128 -1.75 -13.12 3.12
C SER A 128 -0.74 -13.99 2.37
N GLY A 129 0.53 -13.56 2.36
CA GLY A 129 1.65 -14.45 2.18
C GLY A 129 1.71 -15.33 3.42
N GLN A 130 1.69 -16.65 3.22
CA GLN A 130 1.95 -17.64 4.26
C GLN A 130 3.41 -17.53 4.74
N ALA A 131 3.77 -16.43 5.41
CA ALA A 131 5.04 -16.30 6.10
C ALA A 131 4.84 -16.72 7.57
N GLY A 132 4.66 -18.02 7.78
CA GLY A 132 4.58 -18.64 9.10
C GLY A 132 3.19 -18.76 9.71
N ALA A 133 3.12 -19.37 10.90
CA ALA A 133 1.90 -19.45 11.70
C ALA A 133 1.66 -18.09 12.38
N GLY A 134 0.83 -17.24 11.78
CA GLY A 134 0.59 -15.89 12.27
C GLY A 134 -0.63 -15.22 11.64
N TYR A 135 -0.96 -14.06 12.19
CA TYR A 135 -1.98 -13.15 11.70
C TYR A 135 -1.31 -11.90 11.18
N GLU A 136 -1.61 -11.54 9.93
CA GLU A 136 -1.26 -10.26 9.34
C GLU A 136 -2.54 -9.43 9.19
N SER A 137 -2.48 -8.18 9.63
CA SER A 137 -3.52 -7.19 9.38
C SER A 137 -2.86 -5.99 8.74
N ALA A 138 -3.42 -5.52 7.64
CA ALA A 138 -2.99 -4.30 7.01
C ALA A 138 -4.19 -3.40 6.73
N VAL A 139 -4.02 -2.10 6.93
CA VAL A 139 -5.02 -1.08 6.68
C VAL A 139 -4.45 -0.10 5.68
N LEU A 140 -5.15 0.07 4.56
CA LEU A 140 -4.84 1.03 3.52
C LEU A 140 -5.69 2.27 3.73
N GLY A 141 -5.09 3.45 3.81
CA GLY A 141 -5.80 4.72 3.89
C GLY A 141 -5.50 5.57 2.66
N LEU A 142 -6.55 6.12 2.04
CA LEU A 142 -6.45 7.02 0.91
C LEU A 142 -6.91 8.43 1.31
N LEU A 143 -6.18 9.44 0.86
CA LEU A 143 -6.54 10.84 1.00
C LEU A 143 -6.10 11.62 -0.24
N PHE A 144 -7.00 12.39 -0.84
CA PHE A 144 -6.67 13.26 -1.96
C PHE A 144 -6.32 14.68 -1.46
N VAL A 145 -5.13 15.17 -1.79
CA VAL A 145 -4.65 16.51 -1.40
C VAL A 145 -3.86 17.14 -2.53
N ASN A 146 -4.19 18.38 -2.90
CA ASN A 146 -3.42 19.20 -3.85
C ASN A 146 -3.01 18.45 -5.14
N GLY A 147 -3.95 17.75 -5.78
CA GLY A 147 -3.68 17.01 -7.03
C GLY A 147 -2.94 15.68 -6.86
N HIS A 148 -2.79 15.19 -5.64
CA HIS A 148 -2.12 13.93 -5.35
C HIS A 148 -3.00 13.02 -4.51
N LEU A 149 -2.91 11.72 -4.77
CA LEU A 149 -3.38 10.68 -3.88
C LEU A 149 -2.28 10.32 -2.89
N ILE A 150 -2.52 10.60 -1.62
CA ILE A 150 -1.71 10.13 -0.51
C ILE A 150 -2.25 8.78 -0.08
N VAL A 151 -1.37 7.79 -0.08
CA VAL A 151 -1.66 6.44 0.39
C VAL A 151 -0.87 6.18 1.66
N LYS A 152 -1.56 5.63 2.65
CA LYS A 152 -0.99 5.26 3.93
C LYS A 152 -1.26 3.79 4.20
N THR A 153 -0.21 2.98 4.25
CA THR A 153 -0.35 1.56 4.54
C THR A 153 0.16 1.30 5.94
N ARG A 154 -0.70 0.79 6.82
CA ARG A 154 -0.36 0.37 8.18
C ARG A 154 -0.48 -1.13 8.28
N GLY A 155 0.64 -1.82 8.50
CA GLY A 155 0.68 -3.27 8.69
C GLY A 155 0.99 -3.62 10.14
N SER A 156 0.41 -4.71 10.60
CA SER A 156 0.84 -5.40 11.80
C SER A 156 0.88 -6.90 11.55
N PHE A 157 1.92 -7.53 12.07
CA PHE A 157 2.08 -8.97 12.03
C PHE A 157 2.27 -9.46 13.46
N VAL A 158 1.55 -10.51 13.82
CA VAL A 158 1.76 -11.27 15.05
C VAL A 158 1.80 -12.74 14.70
N GLY A 159 2.92 -13.39 14.91
CA GLY A 159 3.08 -14.79 14.53
C GLY A 159 4.37 -15.41 15.03
N TRP A 160 4.64 -16.61 14.55
CA TRP A 160 5.85 -17.35 14.87
C TRP A 160 6.74 -17.44 13.65
N VAL A 161 8.00 -17.05 13.81
CA VAL A 161 9.05 -17.31 12.83
C VAL A 161 9.97 -18.37 13.45
N TYR A 162 9.96 -19.57 12.88
CA TYR A 162 10.51 -20.79 13.46
C TYR A 162 9.93 -21.10 14.85
N ILE A 163 10.63 -20.72 15.93
CA ILE A 163 10.26 -20.99 17.33
C ILE A 163 10.14 -19.71 18.17
N MET A 164 10.20 -18.54 17.54
CA MET A 164 10.19 -17.26 18.24
C MET A 164 8.90 -16.49 17.92
N PRO A 165 8.15 -16.03 18.94
CA PRO A 165 7.03 -15.15 18.72
C PRO A 165 7.55 -13.79 18.25
N MET A 166 6.99 -13.29 17.17
CA MET A 166 7.33 -12.00 16.59
C MET A 166 6.09 -11.14 16.48
N ALA A 167 6.24 -9.89 16.91
CA ALA A 167 5.28 -8.84 16.67
C ALA A 167 5.99 -7.71 15.91
N ALA A 168 5.47 -7.37 14.73
CA ALA A 168 5.98 -6.27 13.93
C ALA A 168 4.84 -5.30 13.62
N ARG A 169 5.17 -4.01 13.56
CA ARG A 169 4.25 -2.96 13.11
C ARG A 169 5.00 -2.05 12.16
N GLY A 170 4.40 -1.81 11.01
CA GLY A 170 4.96 -0.97 9.97
C GLY A 170 3.96 0.10 9.54
N GLN A 171 4.48 1.27 9.18
CA GLN A 171 3.72 2.27 8.46
C GLN A 171 4.54 2.72 7.25
N ARG A 172 3.89 2.82 6.10
CA ARG A 172 4.45 3.31 4.85
C ARG A 172 3.56 4.36 4.23
N TRP A 173 4.17 5.21 3.42
CA TRP A 173 3.50 6.29 2.72
C TRP A 173 3.78 6.20 1.22
N GLY A 174 2.77 6.52 0.40
CA GLY A 174 2.88 6.70 -1.05
C GLY A 174 2.25 8.02 -1.46
N LEU A 175 2.81 8.67 -2.47
CA LEU A 175 2.29 9.90 -3.07
C LEU A 175 2.19 9.68 -4.58
N TYR A 176 0.98 9.73 -5.12
CA TYR A 176 0.70 9.43 -6.52
C TYR A 176 0.03 10.63 -7.19
N PRO A 177 0.67 11.25 -8.20
CA PRO A 177 0.08 12.33 -8.96
C PRO A 177 -1.22 11.92 -9.64
N TRP A 178 -2.23 12.81 -9.59
CA TRP A 178 -3.44 12.68 -10.39
C TRP A 178 -3.20 13.24 -11.78
N LEU A 179 -3.52 12.44 -12.78
CA LEU A 179 -3.28 12.74 -14.20
C LEU A 179 -4.55 13.21 -14.92
N GLY A 180 -5.68 13.26 -14.22
CA GLY A 180 -6.94 13.65 -14.82
C GLY A 180 -7.72 12.48 -15.40
N GLU A 181 -8.59 12.81 -16.35
CA GLU A 181 -9.14 11.85 -17.29
C GLU A 181 -8.12 11.68 -18.42
N VAL A 182 -7.73 10.43 -18.68
CA VAL A 182 -6.74 10.10 -19.70
C VAL A 182 -7.43 9.28 -20.77
N ASP A 183 -7.20 9.63 -22.04
CA ASP A 183 -7.68 8.84 -23.16
C ASP A 183 -6.82 7.58 -23.32
N LEU A 184 -7.38 6.44 -22.91
CA LEU A 184 -6.73 5.14 -23.02
C LEU A 184 -6.41 4.76 -24.48
N GLN A 185 -7.20 5.23 -25.45
CA GLN A 185 -6.93 4.97 -26.87
C GLN A 185 -5.67 5.69 -27.32
N GLN A 186 -5.51 6.95 -26.91
CA GLN A 186 -4.30 7.72 -27.20
C GLN A 186 -3.06 7.03 -26.58
N LEU A 187 -3.13 6.63 -25.30
CA LEU A 187 -2.02 5.92 -24.65
C LEU A 187 -1.66 4.62 -25.34
N LYS A 188 -2.67 3.86 -25.77
CA LYS A 188 -2.47 2.61 -26.51
C LYS A 188 -1.79 2.87 -27.85
N GLN A 189 -2.19 3.91 -28.58
CA GLN A 189 -1.54 4.32 -29.83
C GLN A 189 -0.08 4.72 -29.60
N GLU A 190 0.20 5.55 -28.59
CA GLU A 190 1.56 5.96 -28.25
C GLU A 190 2.45 4.77 -27.86
N ALA A 191 1.93 3.81 -27.11
CA ALA A 191 2.65 2.60 -26.75
C ALA A 191 2.98 1.73 -27.97
N LEU A 192 2.02 1.56 -28.89
CA LEU A 192 2.23 0.84 -30.16
C LEU A 192 3.29 1.53 -31.02
N GLU A 193 3.29 2.87 -31.09
CA GLU A 193 4.31 3.62 -31.82
C GLU A 193 5.70 3.46 -31.20
N ARG A 194 5.81 3.49 -29.87
CA ARG A 194 7.08 3.23 -29.17
C ARG A 194 7.60 1.82 -29.45
N GLN A 195 6.73 0.82 -29.40
CA GLN A 195 7.11 -0.56 -29.69
C GLN A 195 7.68 -0.73 -31.11
N LYS A 196 7.07 -0.06 -32.11
CA LYS A 196 7.57 -0.04 -33.49
C LYS A 196 8.98 0.55 -33.61
N ARG A 197 9.36 1.52 -32.75
CA ARG A 197 10.71 2.14 -32.78
C ARG A 197 11.80 1.27 -32.15
N VAL A 198 11.45 0.37 -31.23
CA VAL A 198 12.43 -0.42 -30.45
C VAL A 198 12.79 -1.75 -31.13
N THR A 199 12.06 -2.15 -32.17
CA THR A 199 12.33 -3.42 -32.87
C THR A 199 13.11 -3.10 -34.17
N PRO A 200 14.46 -3.10 -34.17
CA PRO A 200 15.21 -3.05 -35.41
C PRO A 200 14.95 -4.36 -36.16
N TYR A 201 14.57 -4.23 -37.43
CA TYR A 201 14.44 -5.34 -38.37
C TYR A 201 15.73 -6.16 -38.48
#